data_AF-A0A956ISL0-F1
#
_entry.id   AF-A0A956ISL0-F1
#
_cell.length_a   1.000
_cell.length_b   1.000
_cell.length_c   1.000
_cell.angle_alpha   90.00
_cell.angle_beta   90.00
_cell.angle_gamma   90.00
#
_symmetry.space_group_name_H-M   'P 1'
#
loop_
_entity.id
_entity.type
_entity.pdbx_description
1 polymer ?
#
loop_
_entity_poly.entity_id
_entity_poly.type
_entity_poly.pdbx_seq_one_letter_code
_entity_poly.pdbx_strand_id
1 'polypeptide(L)'
;MNARHPAFGSSHARSIFERSTFATARRCALDAVDAPRGEALRVVLALGLDEAQLERCVPQATWTRLEAFELWPSERLRLLARWANEDLPLWHALASELEQSLEPRPEAFRDWCPADIVAEFQRLRRTCRPQELVTLVWCLLARRRPALEALAERLAWELEALALRRFRDG
;
A
#
# COMPACT_ATOMS: atom_id res chain seq x y z
N MET A 1 33.89 12.44 64.19
CA MET A 1 33.80 12.90 62.78
C MET A 1 33.07 11.83 61.98
N ASN A 2 31.75 11.93 61.92
CA ASN A 2 30.81 11.02 61.26
C ASN A 2 29.48 11.76 61.06
N ALA A 3 28.97 11.79 59.82
CA ALA A 3 27.56 11.99 59.39
C ALA A 3 27.64 12.27 57.86
N ARG A 4 27.27 11.42 56.88
CA ARG A 4 26.12 10.54 56.59
C ARG A 4 24.75 11.23 56.41
N HIS A 5 24.37 11.33 55.11
CA HIS A 5 23.04 11.34 54.46
C HIS A 5 22.13 12.61 54.56
N PRO A 6 21.12 12.80 53.66
CA PRO A 6 20.60 11.92 52.58
C PRO A 6 20.34 12.56 51.19
N ALA A 7 19.86 11.67 50.31
CA ALA A 7 19.38 11.79 48.94
C ALA A 7 18.25 12.81 48.64
N PHE A 8 18.26 13.31 47.40
CA PHE A 8 17.09 13.64 46.57
C PHE A 8 17.47 13.24 45.13
N GLY A 9 16.71 12.50 44.32
CA GLY A 9 15.26 12.30 44.31
C GLY A 9 14.72 12.78 42.96
N SER A 10 14.29 11.83 42.12
CA SER A 10 13.37 11.97 40.98
C SER A 10 13.75 12.87 39.78
N SER A 11 14.26 12.26 38.70
CA SER A 11 14.08 12.77 37.33
C SER A 11 14.08 11.64 36.30
N HIS A 12 13.25 10.61 36.51
CA HIS A 12 13.06 9.51 35.54
C HIS A 12 11.58 9.20 35.26
N ALA A 13 10.64 10.00 35.79
CA ALA A 13 9.20 9.76 35.63
C ALA A 13 8.56 10.49 34.42
N ARG A 14 9.32 11.23 33.60
CA ARG A 14 8.78 11.88 32.39
C ARG A 14 8.92 11.09 31.09
N SER A 15 9.68 9.99 31.06
CA SER A 15 9.95 9.26 29.80
C SER A 15 8.93 8.18 29.44
N ILE A 16 8.00 7.82 30.33
CA ILE A 16 7.09 6.68 30.10
C ILE A 16 5.70 7.16 29.63
N PHE A 17 5.30 8.39 29.98
CA PHE A 17 3.97 8.89 29.61
C PHE A 17 3.88 9.42 28.17
N GLU A 18 4.97 9.95 27.60
CA GLU A 18 4.99 10.42 26.19
C GLU A 18 5.16 9.27 25.18
N ARG A 19 5.65 8.11 25.59
CA ARG A 19 5.66 6.90 24.73
C ARG A 19 4.31 6.18 24.69
N SER A 20 3.43 6.46 25.64
CA SER A 20 2.11 5.81 25.74
C SER A 20 1.04 6.50 24.88
N THR A 21 1.12 7.82 24.72
CA THR A 21 0.21 8.57 23.83
C THR A 21 0.50 8.34 22.35
N PHE A 22 1.78 8.18 21.95
CA PHE A 22 2.15 7.84 20.57
C PHE A 22 1.76 6.41 20.16
N ALA A 23 1.85 5.44 21.07
CA ALA A 23 1.40 4.07 20.80
C ALA A 23 -0.13 3.98 20.64
N THR A 24 -0.87 4.85 21.33
CA THR A 24 -2.34 4.90 21.29
C THR A 24 -2.85 5.58 20.02
N ALA A 25 -2.22 6.67 19.58
CA ALA A 25 -2.54 7.31 18.29
C ALA A 25 -2.25 6.39 17.08
N ARG A 26 -1.24 5.52 17.19
CA ARG A 26 -0.89 4.52 16.17
C ARG A 26 -1.88 3.35 16.11
N ARG A 27 -2.58 3.05 17.21
CA ARG A 27 -3.62 2.00 17.28
C ARG A 27 -4.99 2.51 16.82
N CYS A 28 -5.38 3.72 17.20
CA CYS A 28 -6.66 4.30 16.80
C CYS A 28 -6.78 4.61 15.29
N ALA A 29 -5.67 4.68 14.55
CA ALA A 29 -5.68 4.83 13.09
C ALA A 29 -5.85 3.49 12.34
N LEU A 30 -5.72 2.35 13.02
CA LEU A 30 -5.71 1.00 12.42
C LEU A 30 -6.96 0.16 12.76
N ASP A 31 -7.78 0.57 13.72
CA ASP A 31 -8.90 -0.23 14.23
C ASP A 31 -10.29 0.15 13.65
N ALA A 32 -10.35 0.88 12.52
CA ALA A 32 -11.60 1.05 11.79
C ALA A 32 -11.90 -0.21 10.96
N VAL A 33 -12.85 -1.01 11.46
CA VAL A 33 -13.45 -2.20 10.85
C VAL A 33 -14.26 -1.82 9.61
N ASP A 34 -13.54 -1.39 8.57
CA ASP A 34 -13.97 -1.35 7.19
C ASP A 34 -12.98 -2.24 6.44
N ALA A 35 -13.45 -3.09 5.52
CA ALA A 35 -12.54 -3.88 4.68
C ALA A 35 -11.42 -2.98 4.16
N PRO A 36 -10.13 -3.37 4.26
CA PRO A 36 -9.01 -2.44 4.11
C PRO A 36 -8.99 -1.86 2.71
N ARG A 37 -9.70 -0.74 2.52
CA ARG A 37 -9.86 -0.10 1.23
C ARG A 37 -8.50 0.36 0.75
N GLY A 38 -8.09 -0.16 -0.40
CA GLY A 38 -6.84 0.22 -1.03
C GLY A 38 -5.69 -0.74 -0.78
N GLU A 39 -5.91 -1.90 -0.17
CA GLU A 39 -4.87 -2.93 -0.09
C GLU A 39 -4.56 -3.48 -1.50
N ALA A 40 -5.57 -3.61 -2.36
CA ALA A 40 -5.38 -3.95 -3.76
C ALA A 40 -4.55 -2.90 -4.50
N LEU A 41 -4.86 -1.62 -4.29
CA LEU A 41 -4.11 -0.52 -4.89
C LEU A 41 -2.67 -0.52 -4.37
N ARG A 42 -2.44 -0.73 -3.08
CA ARG A 42 -1.10 -0.86 -2.51
C ARG A 42 -0.29 -1.94 -3.24
N VAL A 43 -0.84 -3.14 -3.39
CA VAL A 43 -0.15 -4.25 -4.07
C VAL A 43 0.16 -3.88 -5.51
N VAL A 44 -0.80 -3.29 -6.22
CA VAL A 44 -0.62 -2.85 -7.60
C VAL A 44 0.47 -1.77 -7.71
N LEU A 45 0.49 -0.78 -6.82
CA LEU A 45 1.55 0.23 -6.79
C LEU A 45 2.91 -0.39 -6.46
N ALA A 46 2.97 -1.30 -5.48
CA ALA A 46 4.20 -1.97 -5.04
C ALA A 46 4.87 -2.80 -6.14
N LEU A 47 4.06 -3.38 -7.04
CA LEU A 47 4.53 -4.30 -8.08
C LEU A 47 4.56 -3.65 -9.48
N GLY A 48 3.77 -2.60 -9.67
CA GLY A 48 3.60 -1.92 -10.96
C GLY A 48 4.48 -0.70 -11.13
N LEU A 49 4.93 -0.07 -10.04
CA LEU A 49 5.76 1.13 -10.07
C LEU A 49 7.01 0.95 -9.20
N ASP A 50 8.14 1.49 -9.67
CA ASP A 50 9.33 1.65 -8.84
C ASP A 50 9.26 2.93 -7.98
N GLU A 51 10.23 3.09 -7.07
CA GLU A 51 10.25 4.22 -6.14
C GLU A 51 10.41 5.58 -6.85
N ALA A 52 11.21 5.64 -7.93
CA ALA A 52 11.42 6.87 -8.70
C ALA A 52 10.15 7.26 -9.49
N GLN A 53 9.39 6.29 -9.96
CA GLN A 53 8.08 6.51 -10.57
C GLN A 53 7.08 7.04 -9.55
N LEU A 54 7.03 6.45 -8.36
CA LEU A 54 6.18 6.92 -7.27
C LEU A 54 6.51 8.35 -6.87
N GLU A 55 7.80 8.68 -6.70
CA GLU A 55 8.25 10.03 -6.36
C GLU A 55 7.80 11.08 -7.40
N ARG A 56 7.86 10.74 -8.70
CA ARG A 56 7.37 11.63 -9.78
C ARG A 56 5.86 11.86 -9.76
N CYS A 57 5.08 10.89 -9.28
CA CYS A 57 3.61 10.96 -9.26
C CYS A 57 3.05 11.69 -8.04
N VAL A 58 3.77 11.59 -6.92
CA VAL A 58 3.28 12.08 -5.63
C VAL A 58 3.69 13.55 -5.47
N PRO A 59 2.76 14.48 -5.16
CA PRO A 59 3.11 15.87 -4.91
C PRO A 59 4.22 15.98 -3.85
N GLN A 60 5.21 16.86 -4.07
CA GLN A 60 6.39 16.96 -3.19
C GLN A 60 6.02 17.07 -1.71
N ALA A 61 5.01 17.87 -1.36
CA ALA A 61 4.53 18.01 0.01
C ALA A 61 4.02 16.68 0.62
N THR A 62 3.34 15.87 -0.20
CA THR A 62 2.86 14.53 0.18
C THR A 62 4.02 13.55 0.32
N TRP A 63 5.00 13.60 -0.58
CA TRP A 63 6.21 12.76 -0.51
C TRP A 63 7.04 13.05 0.74
N THR A 64 7.36 14.32 0.99
CA THR A 64 8.07 14.75 2.21
C THR A 64 7.33 14.33 3.48
N ARG A 65 6.00 14.36 3.45
CA ARG A 65 5.19 13.86 4.57
C ARG A 65 5.35 12.36 4.77
N LEU A 66 5.45 11.55 3.71
CA LEU A 66 5.69 10.10 3.80
C LEU A 66 7.07 9.79 4.39
N GLU A 67 8.10 10.52 3.95
CA GLU A 67 9.47 10.34 4.41
C GLU A 67 9.65 10.72 5.88
N ALA A 68 8.92 11.74 6.36
CA ALA A 68 9.00 12.22 7.73
C ALA A 68 8.58 11.18 8.78
N PHE A 69 7.83 10.14 8.42
CA PHE A 69 7.25 9.19 9.37
C PHE A 69 8.13 7.95 9.66
N GLU A 70 9.37 7.87 9.18
CA GLU A 70 10.25 6.68 9.31
C GLU A 70 9.48 5.36 9.05
N LEU A 71 8.56 5.38 8.08
CA LEU A 71 7.69 4.25 7.80
C LEU A 71 8.44 3.17 7.03
N TRP A 72 8.07 1.93 7.33
CA TRP A 72 8.42 0.79 6.49
C TRP A 72 7.82 0.99 5.09
N PRO A 73 8.50 0.53 4.00
CA PRO A 73 8.02 0.75 2.63
C PRO A 73 6.57 0.30 2.40
N SER A 74 6.16 -0.83 2.98
CA SER A 74 4.78 -1.33 2.91
C SER A 74 3.76 -0.40 3.54
N GLU A 75 4.08 0.24 4.66
CA GLU A 75 3.21 1.21 5.33
C GLU A 75 3.12 2.53 4.55
N ARG A 76 4.21 2.96 3.91
CA ARG A 76 4.17 4.12 2.99
C ARG A 76 3.22 3.87 1.84
N LEU A 77 3.31 2.69 1.22
CA LEU A 77 2.43 2.32 0.11
C LEU A 77 0.98 2.17 0.55
N ARG A 78 0.70 1.66 1.77
CA ARG A 78 -0.67 1.68 2.34
C ARG A 78 -1.21 3.09 2.48
N LEU A 79 -0.41 3.98 3.07
CA LEU A 79 -0.83 5.35 3.29
C LEU A 79 -1.05 6.09 1.96
N LEU A 80 -0.15 5.87 0.99
CA LEU A 80 -0.28 6.41 -0.36
C LEU A 80 -1.53 5.88 -1.06
N ALA A 81 -1.79 4.57 -1.00
CA ALA A 81 -2.97 3.97 -1.60
C ALA A 81 -4.27 4.50 -0.97
N ARG A 82 -4.28 4.70 0.35
CA ARG A 82 -5.40 5.32 1.05
C ARG A 82 -5.61 6.75 0.58
N TRP A 83 -4.57 7.58 0.55
CA TRP A 83 -4.68 8.95 0.08
C TRP A 83 -5.13 9.02 -1.37
N ALA A 84 -4.63 8.16 -2.26
CA ALA A 84 -5.09 8.10 -3.63
C ALA A 84 -6.59 7.76 -3.75
N ASN A 85 -7.14 6.94 -2.85
CA ASN A 85 -8.59 6.68 -2.86
C ASN A 85 -9.42 7.90 -2.43
N GLU A 86 -8.85 8.78 -1.58
CA GLU A 86 -9.49 9.98 -1.04
C GLU A 86 -9.26 11.24 -1.92
N ASP A 87 -8.11 11.31 -2.61
CA ASP A 87 -7.62 12.43 -3.42
C ASP A 87 -7.60 12.07 -4.91
N LEU A 88 -8.57 12.58 -5.67
CA LEU A 88 -8.76 12.27 -7.08
C LEU A 88 -7.59 12.74 -7.98
N PRO A 89 -7.03 13.95 -7.81
CA PRO A 89 -5.77 14.33 -8.47
C PRO A 89 -4.63 13.32 -8.27
N LEU A 90 -4.39 12.88 -7.04
CA LEU A 90 -3.34 11.90 -6.75
C LEU A 90 -3.63 10.55 -7.42
N TRP A 91 -4.89 10.09 -7.38
CA TRP A 91 -5.32 8.90 -8.11
C TRP A 91 -4.98 8.99 -9.60
N HIS A 92 -5.32 10.10 -10.26
CA HIS A 92 -5.09 10.25 -11.69
C HIS A 92 -3.60 10.29 -12.06
N ALA A 93 -2.77 10.93 -11.23
CA ALA A 93 -1.33 10.95 -11.43
C ALA A 93 -0.75 9.52 -11.39
N LEU A 94 -1.09 8.76 -10.34
CA LEU A 94 -0.66 7.37 -10.19
C LEU A 94 -1.22 6.46 -11.29
N ALA A 95 -2.48 6.63 -11.66
CA ALA A 95 -3.12 5.88 -12.73
C ALA A 95 -2.40 6.07 -14.06
N SER A 96 -2.08 7.32 -14.41
CA SER A 96 -1.39 7.66 -15.66
C SER A 96 -0.01 7.01 -15.74
N GLU A 97 0.80 7.10 -14.68
CA GLU A 97 2.13 6.48 -14.67
C GLU A 97 2.04 4.95 -14.68
N LEU A 98 1.09 4.39 -13.93
CA LEU A 98 0.87 2.95 -13.88
C LEU A 98 0.42 2.41 -15.25
N GLU A 99 -0.54 3.03 -15.93
CA GLU A 99 -0.99 2.62 -17.26
C GLU A 99 0.14 2.64 -18.31
N GLN A 100 1.11 3.56 -18.16
CA GLN A 100 2.29 3.62 -19.03
C GLN A 100 3.34 2.54 -18.72
N SER A 101 3.39 2.10 -17.46
CA SER A 101 4.41 1.16 -16.95
C SER A 101 3.99 -0.30 -17.06
N LEU A 102 2.68 -0.56 -17.11
CA LEU A 102 2.12 -1.90 -17.13
C LEU A 102 2.25 -2.58 -18.50
N GLU A 103 2.59 -3.87 -18.47
CA GLU A 103 2.62 -4.75 -19.62
C GLU A 103 1.85 -6.07 -19.39
N PRO A 104 1.00 -6.49 -20.34
CA PRO A 104 0.55 -5.74 -21.51
C PRO A 104 -0.23 -4.48 -21.11
N ARG A 105 -0.44 -3.56 -22.05
CA ARG A 105 -1.11 -2.30 -21.70
C ARG A 105 -2.58 -2.53 -21.29
N PRO A 106 -3.10 -1.83 -20.27
CA PRO A 106 -4.46 -2.03 -19.75
C PRO A 106 -5.59 -1.91 -20.79
N GLU A 107 -5.37 -1.15 -21.88
CA GLU A 107 -6.35 -1.00 -22.96
C GLU A 107 -6.74 -2.33 -23.60
N ALA A 108 -5.86 -3.33 -23.57
CA ALA A 108 -6.14 -4.67 -24.11
C ALA A 108 -7.27 -5.40 -23.38
N PHE A 109 -7.54 -5.04 -22.12
CA PHE A 109 -8.56 -5.68 -21.27
C PHE A 109 -9.69 -4.74 -20.85
N ARG A 110 -9.70 -3.51 -21.38
CA ARG A 110 -10.66 -2.47 -20.97
C ARG A 110 -12.11 -2.95 -21.04
N ASP A 111 -12.44 -3.66 -22.12
CA ASP A 111 -13.81 -4.11 -22.42
C ASP A 111 -14.15 -5.50 -21.85
N TRP A 112 -13.21 -6.17 -21.19
CA TRP A 112 -13.43 -7.50 -20.65
C TRP A 112 -14.41 -7.48 -19.48
N CYS A 113 -15.25 -8.50 -19.36
CA CYS A 113 -16.08 -8.59 -18.17
C CYS A 113 -15.22 -9.05 -16.96
N PRO A 114 -15.63 -8.77 -15.71
CA PRO A 114 -14.87 -9.20 -14.55
C PRO A 114 -14.60 -10.71 -14.49
N ALA A 115 -15.52 -11.53 -15.02
CA ALA A 115 -15.34 -12.99 -15.07
C ALA A 115 -14.19 -13.39 -16.02
N ASP A 116 -14.05 -12.69 -17.15
CA ASP A 116 -12.95 -12.94 -18.10
C ASP A 116 -11.60 -12.57 -17.47
N ILE A 117 -11.53 -11.44 -16.77
CA ILE A 117 -10.33 -11.01 -16.03
C ILE A 117 -9.93 -12.07 -14.99
N VAL A 118 -10.89 -12.60 -14.24
CA VAL A 118 -10.63 -13.66 -13.25
C VAL A 118 -10.16 -14.94 -13.93
N ALA A 119 -10.83 -15.38 -14.99
CA ALA A 119 -10.46 -16.59 -15.72
C ALA A 119 -9.02 -16.49 -16.25
N GLU A 120 -8.67 -15.35 -16.82
CA GLU A 120 -7.33 -15.09 -17.34
C GLU A 120 -6.29 -14.99 -16.23
N PHE A 121 -6.59 -14.32 -15.11
CA PHE A 121 -5.71 -14.31 -13.95
C PHE A 121 -5.38 -15.73 -13.47
N GLN A 122 -6.41 -16.59 -13.38
CA GLN A 122 -6.26 -17.99 -12.97
C GLN A 122 -5.46 -18.84 -13.98
N ARG A 123 -5.52 -18.49 -15.26
CA ARG A 123 -4.71 -19.09 -16.32
C ARG A 123 -3.25 -18.66 -16.19
N LEU A 124 -3.01 -17.35 -16.11
CA LEU A 124 -1.68 -16.73 -16.12
C LEU A 124 -0.88 -17.00 -14.84
N ARG A 125 -1.52 -17.14 -13.67
CA ARG A 125 -0.81 -17.30 -12.38
C ARG A 125 0.18 -18.46 -12.32
N ARG A 126 0.05 -19.45 -13.21
CA ARG A 126 0.94 -20.62 -13.29
C ARG A 126 2.15 -20.40 -14.21
N THR A 127 2.05 -19.50 -15.17
CA THR A 127 2.97 -19.44 -16.32
C THR A 127 3.61 -18.08 -16.55
N CYS A 128 3.05 -17.02 -15.98
CA CYS A 128 3.27 -15.66 -16.50
C CYS A 128 4.06 -14.73 -15.60
N ARG A 129 4.48 -13.60 -16.19
CA ARG A 129 5.24 -12.55 -15.52
C ARG A 129 4.33 -11.83 -14.51
N PRO A 130 4.84 -11.35 -13.37
CA PRO A 130 4.02 -10.65 -12.37
C PRO A 130 3.24 -9.46 -12.96
N GLN A 131 3.84 -8.73 -13.91
CA GLN A 131 3.25 -7.55 -14.55
C GLN A 131 1.90 -7.82 -15.23
N GLU A 132 1.72 -8.98 -15.85
CA GLU A 132 0.47 -9.33 -16.53
C GLU A 132 -0.67 -9.48 -15.51
N LEU A 133 -0.38 -10.06 -14.35
CA LEU A 133 -1.33 -10.20 -13.25
C LEU A 133 -1.63 -8.86 -12.59
N VAL A 134 -0.62 -7.99 -12.41
CA VAL A 134 -0.80 -6.62 -11.90
C VAL A 134 -1.76 -5.87 -12.81
N THR A 135 -1.57 -5.97 -14.13
CA THR A 135 -2.42 -5.31 -15.13
C THR A 135 -3.88 -5.74 -15.01
N LEU A 136 -4.14 -7.04 -14.86
CA LEU A 136 -5.50 -7.55 -14.69
C LEU A 136 -6.17 -7.01 -13.42
N VAL A 137 -5.44 -6.96 -12.31
CA VAL A 137 -5.95 -6.37 -11.05
C VAL A 137 -6.22 -4.88 -11.22
N TRP A 138 -5.29 -4.16 -11.87
CA TRP A 138 -5.47 -2.73 -12.17
C TRP A 138 -6.73 -2.48 -13.01
N CYS A 139 -7.01 -3.30 -14.02
CA CYS A 139 -8.20 -3.17 -14.85
C CYS A 139 -9.52 -3.26 -14.06
N LEU A 140 -9.53 -3.98 -12.93
CA LEU A 140 -10.67 -4.00 -12.00
C LEU A 140 -10.73 -2.73 -11.15
N LEU A 141 -9.59 -2.31 -10.60
CA LEU A 141 -9.48 -1.12 -9.75
C LEU A 141 -9.80 0.18 -10.49
N ALA A 142 -9.31 0.33 -11.72
CA ALA A 142 -9.51 1.51 -12.56
C ALA A 142 -11.00 1.81 -12.83
N ARG A 143 -11.87 0.79 -12.73
CA ARG A 143 -13.32 0.95 -12.89
C ARG A 143 -13.98 1.63 -11.70
N ARG A 144 -13.32 1.72 -10.55
CA ARG A 144 -13.78 2.34 -9.29
C ARG A 144 -15.22 1.97 -8.92
N ARG A 145 -15.59 0.70 -9.08
CA ARG A 145 -16.90 0.17 -8.70
C ARG A 145 -16.78 -0.62 -7.39
N PRO A 146 -17.57 -0.31 -6.35
CA PRO A 146 -17.49 -1.01 -5.06
C PRO A 146 -17.63 -2.55 -5.17
N ALA A 147 -18.49 -3.03 -6.06
CA ALA A 147 -18.66 -4.47 -6.30
C ALA A 147 -17.42 -5.16 -6.87
N LEU A 148 -16.54 -4.41 -7.55
CA LEU A 148 -15.28 -4.92 -8.11
C LEU A 148 -14.11 -4.77 -7.16
N GLU A 149 -14.19 -3.87 -6.17
CA GLU A 149 -13.13 -3.69 -5.17
C GLU A 149 -12.88 -4.99 -4.40
N ALA A 150 -13.92 -5.65 -3.88
CA ALA A 150 -13.77 -6.91 -3.16
C ALA A 150 -13.11 -8.02 -4.02
N LEU A 151 -13.40 -8.03 -5.33
CA LEU A 151 -12.77 -8.95 -6.26
C LEU A 151 -11.30 -8.59 -6.50
N ALA A 152 -11.00 -7.31 -6.70
CA ALA A 152 -9.64 -6.82 -6.88
C ALA A 152 -8.78 -7.07 -5.63
N GLU A 153 -9.33 -6.86 -4.43
CA GLU A 153 -8.69 -7.17 -3.15
C GLU A 153 -8.32 -8.64 -3.07
N ARG A 154 -9.26 -9.54 -3.37
CA ARG A 154 -8.95 -10.98 -3.38
C ARG A 154 -7.83 -11.33 -4.36
N LEU A 155 -7.87 -10.80 -5.59
CA LEU A 155 -6.83 -11.09 -6.58
C LEU A 155 -5.48 -10.47 -6.22
N ALA A 156 -5.47 -9.30 -5.58
CA ALA A 156 -4.26 -8.66 -5.08
C ALA A 156 -3.59 -9.48 -3.97
N TRP A 157 -4.36 -10.08 -3.07
CA TRP A 157 -3.82 -11.01 -2.07
C TRP A 157 -3.18 -12.24 -2.72
N GLU A 158 -3.82 -12.83 -3.73
CA GLU A 158 -3.23 -13.93 -4.50
C GLU A 158 -1.93 -13.49 -5.20
N LEU A 159 -1.93 -12.29 -5.78
CA LEU A 159 -0.77 -11.70 -6.46
C LEU A 159 0.40 -11.46 -5.51
N GLU A 160 0.16 -10.89 -4.34
CA GLU A 160 1.18 -10.67 -3.31
C GLU A 160 1.77 -12.00 -2.82
N ALA A 161 0.93 -13.00 -2.57
CA ALA A 161 1.39 -14.33 -2.18
C ALA A 161 2.29 -14.97 -3.26
N LEU A 162 1.97 -14.77 -4.54
CA LEU A 162 2.79 -15.24 -5.66
C LEU A 162 4.13 -14.50 -5.75
N ALA A 163 4.12 -13.17 -5.58
CA ALA A 163 5.34 -12.36 -5.56
C ALA A 163 6.29 -12.79 -4.44
N LEU A 164 5.76 -12.99 -3.23
CA LEU A 164 6.53 -13.44 -2.06
C LEU A 164 7.15 -14.84 -2.25
N ARG A 165 6.43 -15.77 -2.90
CA ARG A 165 6.97 -17.11 -3.21
C ARG A 165 8.15 -17.01 -4.18
N ARG A 166 7.98 -16.26 -5.27
CA ARG A 166 9.05 -16.06 -6.26
C ARG A 166 10.30 -15.41 -5.67
N PHE A 167 10.14 -14.47 -4.75
CA PHE A 167 11.27 -13.86 -4.05
C PHE A 167 12.03 -14.85 -3.16
N ARG A 168 11.40 -15.92 -2.68
CA ARG A 168 12.07 -16.96 -1.87
C ARG A 168 12.79 -18.00 -2.72
N ASP A 169 12.31 -18.23 -3.94
CA ASP A 169 12.81 -19.27 -4.83
C ASP A 169 13.92 -18.77 -5.79
N GLY A 170 14.13 -17.46 -5.89
CA GLY A 170 15.15 -16.83 -6.74
C GLY A 170 16.27 -16.21 -5.92
#